data_AF-A0AAT9I3F1-F1
#
_entry.id   AF-A0AAT9I3F1-F1
#
_cell.length_a   1.000
_cell.length_b   1.000
_cell.length_c   1.000
_cell.angle_alpha   90.00
_cell.angle_beta   90.00
_cell.angle_gamma   90.00
#
_symmetry.space_group_name_H-M   'P 1'
#
loop_
_entity.id
_entity.type
_entity.pdbx_description
1 polymer ?
#
loop_
_entity_poly.entity_id
_entity_poly.type
_entity_poly.pdbx_seq_one_letter_code
_entity_poly.pdbx_strand_id
1 'polypeptide(L)'
;MTQEKNLKKVTWLAVAMLLLTAVHHAYGAFIYHTPWRLHMVIIGIPAAVIVLLLHRMLVRNTRGQRVVRWIYMLLVLLLPVLAIGLYEGVYNHLLKDCLYYGGISPATFDNMFPPPMYEKPNNFLFELTGVTQAFLFFPLAAGLARFLKDVG
;
A
#
# COMPACT_ATOMS: atom_id res chain seq x y z
N MET A 1 -15.34 3.55 -22.23
CA MET A 1 -16.02 3.07 -21.01
C MET A 1 -15.13 2.19 -20.12
N THR A 2 -14.47 1.16 -20.66
CA THR A 2 -13.63 0.22 -19.88
C THR A 2 -12.43 0.89 -19.20
N GLN A 3 -11.74 1.78 -19.91
CA GLN A 3 -10.55 2.48 -19.41
C GLN A 3 -10.86 3.39 -18.21
N GLU A 4 -11.93 4.17 -18.27
CA GLU A 4 -12.36 5.05 -17.17
C GLU A 4 -12.76 4.23 -15.93
N LYS A 5 -13.49 3.13 -16.13
CA LYS A 5 -13.85 2.19 -15.06
C LYS A 5 -12.60 1.58 -14.41
N ASN A 6 -11.61 1.17 -15.21
CA ASN A 6 -10.34 0.63 -14.71
C ASN A 6 -9.56 1.68 -13.92
N LEU A 7 -9.41 2.89 -14.47
CA LEU A 7 -8.74 4.01 -13.81
C LEU A 7 -9.40 4.34 -12.46
N LYS A 8 -10.74 4.48 -12.43
CA LYS A 8 -11.48 4.73 -11.20
C LYS A 8 -11.27 3.63 -10.16
N LYS A 9 -11.30 2.37 -10.57
CA LYS A 9 -11.05 1.22 -9.67
C LYS A 9 -9.64 1.26 -9.09
N VAL A 10 -8.61 1.47 -9.91
CA VAL A 10 -7.22 1.58 -9.46
C VAL A 10 -7.05 2.74 -8.50
N THR A 11 -7.60 3.92 -8.82
CA THR A 11 -7.56 5.10 -7.94
C THR A 11 -8.15 4.80 -6.57
N TRP A 12 -9.36 4.23 -6.49
CA TRP A 12 -10.00 3.98 -5.21
C TRP A 12 -9.27 2.92 -4.38
N LEU A 13 -8.74 1.87 -5.02
CA LEU A 13 -7.91 0.87 -4.34
C LEU A 13 -6.60 1.48 -3.82
N ALA A 14 -5.94 2.32 -4.61
CA ALA A 14 -4.71 3.01 -4.20
C ALA A 14 -4.96 3.98 -3.03
N VAL A 15 -6.05 4.75 -3.08
CA VAL A 15 -6.45 5.66 -1.98
C VAL A 15 -6.81 4.86 -0.73
N ALA A 16 -7.59 3.77 -0.86
CA ALA A 16 -7.91 2.90 0.27
C ALA A 16 -6.65 2.32 0.91
N MET A 17 -5.69 1.85 0.11
CA MET A 17 -4.39 1.38 0.58
C MET A 17 -3.64 2.47 1.37
N LEU A 18 -3.54 3.69 0.82
CA LEU A 18 -2.80 4.80 1.46
C LEU A 18 -3.45 5.26 2.77
N LEU A 19 -4.78 5.32 2.83
CA LEU A 19 -5.51 5.68 4.04
C LEU A 19 -5.42 4.58 5.11
N LEU A 20 -5.55 3.31 4.71
CA LEU A 20 -5.35 2.17 5.62
C LEU A 20 -3.93 2.18 6.19
N THR A 21 -2.93 2.50 5.37
CA THR A 21 -1.53 2.65 5.80
C THR A 21 -1.36 3.74 6.83
N ALA A 22 -1.95 4.92 6.61
CA ALA A 22 -1.90 6.01 7.58
C ALA A 22 -2.53 5.59 8.92
N VAL A 23 -3.70 4.95 8.90
CA VAL A 23 -4.36 4.44 10.12
C VAL A 23 -3.51 3.37 10.80
N HIS A 24 -2.99 2.41 10.04
CA HIS A 24 -2.15 1.32 10.54
C HIS A 24 -0.90 1.84 11.26
N HIS A 25 -0.15 2.76 10.63
CA HIS A 25 1.06 3.31 11.24
C HIS A 25 0.77 4.29 12.38
N ALA A 26 -0.33 5.04 12.35
CA ALA A 26 -0.76 5.84 13.49
C ALA A 26 -1.11 4.97 14.69
N TYR A 27 -1.86 3.89 14.46
CA TYR A 27 -2.20 2.91 15.50
C TYR A 27 -0.96 2.22 16.05
N GLY A 28 -0.06 1.75 15.16
CA GLY A 28 1.21 1.14 15.55
C GLY A 28 2.11 2.09 16.34
N ALA A 29 2.21 3.37 15.93
CA ALA A 29 2.97 4.38 16.67
C ALA A 29 2.46 4.56 18.11
N PHE A 30 1.13 4.51 18.31
CA PHE A 30 0.50 4.63 19.61
C PHE A 30 0.72 3.39 20.49
N ILE A 31 0.43 2.19 19.97
CA ILE A 31 0.49 0.95 20.75
C ILE A 31 1.92 0.53 21.09
N TYR A 32 2.86 0.68 20.16
CA TYR A 32 4.25 0.25 20.36
C TYR A 32 5.18 1.37 20.83
N HIS A 33 4.64 2.57 21.10
CA HIS A 33 5.43 3.75 21.47
C HIS A 33 6.56 4.07 20.49
N THR A 34 6.30 3.87 19.19
CA THR A 34 7.25 4.12 18.09
C THR A 34 6.82 5.33 17.27
N PRO A 35 7.02 6.58 17.76
CA PRO A 35 6.53 7.79 17.09
C PRO A 35 7.11 7.97 15.69
N TRP A 36 8.28 7.40 15.43
CA TRP A 36 8.89 7.42 14.10
C TRP A 36 7.97 6.83 13.04
N ARG A 37 7.09 5.85 13.34
CA ARG A 37 6.13 5.28 12.36
C ARG A 37 5.17 6.31 11.77
N LEU A 38 4.94 7.46 12.43
CA LEU A 38 4.08 8.53 11.94
C LEU A 38 4.55 9.15 10.62
N HIS A 39 5.80 8.95 10.19
CA HIS A 39 6.26 9.38 8.87
C HIS A 39 5.36 8.82 7.75
N MET A 40 4.81 7.61 7.92
CA MET A 40 3.91 7.00 6.93
C MET A 40 2.54 7.69 6.86
N VAL A 41 2.10 8.35 7.93
CA VAL A 41 0.90 9.21 7.89
C VAL A 41 1.17 10.45 7.05
N ILE A 42 2.32 11.09 7.29
CA ILE A 42 2.77 12.30 6.60
C ILE A 42 3.02 12.04 5.11
N ILE A 43 3.38 10.81 4.72
CA ILE A 43 3.53 10.41 3.31
C ILE A 43 2.19 9.97 2.72
N GLY A 44 1.46 9.10 3.43
CA GLY A 44 0.27 8.41 2.92
C GLY A 44 -0.88 9.36 2.60
N ILE A 45 -1.18 10.31 3.49
CA ILE A 45 -2.30 11.25 3.29
C ILE A 45 -2.05 12.18 2.08
N PRO A 46 -0.90 12.88 1.97
CA PRO A 46 -0.60 13.68 0.78
C PRO A 46 -0.56 12.85 -0.50
N ALA A 47 0.02 11.65 -0.47
CA ALA A 47 0.02 10.76 -1.64
C ALA A 47 -1.40 10.42 -2.09
N ALA A 48 -2.34 10.16 -1.17
CA ALA A 48 -3.74 9.89 -1.50
C ALA A 48 -4.40 11.09 -2.18
N VAL A 49 -4.15 12.31 -1.67
CA VAL A 49 -4.64 13.56 -2.29
C VAL A 49 -4.07 13.72 -3.70
N ILE A 50 -2.76 13.52 -3.88
CA ILE A 50 -2.11 13.64 -5.20
C ILE A 50 -2.70 12.61 -6.18
N VAL A 51 -2.91 11.36 -5.77
CA VAL A 51 -3.55 10.32 -6.60
C VAL A 51 -4.95 10.76 -7.06
N LEU A 52 -5.76 11.36 -6.17
CA LEU A 52 -7.08 11.88 -6.52
C LEU A 52 -7.02 13.07 -7.48
N LEU A 53 -6.06 13.98 -7.30
CA LEU A 53 -5.85 15.12 -8.20
C LEU A 53 -5.45 14.65 -9.60
N LEU A 54 -4.48 13.73 -9.69
CA LEU A 54 -4.06 13.13 -10.96
C LEU A 54 -5.21 12.39 -11.64
N HIS A 55 -6.01 11.63 -10.89
CA HIS A 55 -7.22 11.00 -11.41
C HIS A 55 -8.19 12.02 -12.03
N ARG A 56 -8.47 13.13 -11.32
CA ARG A 56 -9.35 14.19 -11.82
C ARG A 56 -8.82 14.83 -13.11
N MET A 57 -7.51 15.04 -13.21
CA MET A 57 -6.86 15.54 -14.44
C MET A 57 -6.98 14.56 -15.60
N LEU A 58 -6.84 13.25 -15.34
CA LEU A 58 -6.97 12.20 -16.35
C LEU A 58 -8.42 12.07 -16.86
N VAL A 59 -9.42 12.25 -16.02
CA VAL A 59 -10.84 12.18 -16.43
C VAL A 59 -11.26 13.40 -17.26
N ARG A 60 -10.68 14.59 -17.01
CA ARG A 60 -11.06 15.84 -17.70
C ARG A 60 -10.59 15.98 -19.17
N ASN A 61 -9.83 15.01 -19.70
CA ASN A 61 -9.41 14.94 -21.11
C ASN A 61 -8.79 16.22 -21.71
N THR A 62 -7.82 16.84 -21.02
CA THR A 62 -7.10 18.04 -21.50
C THR A 62 -5.80 17.69 -22.25
N ARG A 63 -5.27 18.59 -23.10
CA ARG A 63 -3.92 18.43 -23.70
C ARG A 63 -2.86 18.14 -22.61
N GLY A 64 -1.93 17.21 -22.87
CA GLY A 64 -0.82 16.88 -21.95
C GLY A 64 -1.00 15.63 -21.07
N GLN A 65 -2.03 14.81 -21.28
CA GLN A 65 -2.32 13.66 -20.41
C GLN A 65 -1.24 12.58 -20.34
N ARG A 66 -0.36 12.45 -21.34
CA ARG A 66 0.66 11.39 -21.36
C ARG A 66 1.57 11.50 -20.13
N VAL A 67 2.03 12.71 -19.81
CA VAL A 67 2.89 12.97 -18.65
C VAL A 67 2.13 12.68 -17.35
N VAL A 68 0.92 13.24 -17.21
CA VAL A 68 0.05 13.02 -16.03
C VAL A 68 -0.21 11.53 -15.79
N ARG A 69 -0.43 10.77 -16.87
CA ARG A 69 -0.68 9.33 -16.83
C ARG A 69 0.56 8.59 -16.33
N TRP A 70 1.75 8.90 -16.84
CA TRP A 70 2.98 8.28 -16.35
C TRP A 70 3.26 8.62 -14.90
N ILE A 71 3.07 9.88 -14.47
CA ILE A 71 3.21 10.27 -13.07
C ILE A 71 2.24 9.49 -12.19
N TYR A 72 0.97 9.39 -12.59
CA TYR A 72 -0.03 8.59 -11.87
C TYR A 72 0.39 7.12 -11.77
N MET A 73 0.81 6.50 -12.88
CA MET A 73 1.18 5.09 -12.90
C MET A 73 2.43 4.82 -12.06
N LEU A 74 3.45 5.66 -12.15
CA LEU A 74 4.66 5.53 -11.33
C LEU A 74 4.35 5.73 -9.85
N LEU A 75 3.54 6.74 -9.51
CA LEU A 75 3.15 6.98 -8.13
C LEU A 75 2.39 5.79 -7.53
N VAL A 76 1.41 5.25 -8.26
CA VAL A 76 0.62 4.08 -7.81
C VAL A 76 1.48 2.81 -7.79
N LEU A 77 2.37 2.63 -8.75
CA LEU A 77 3.28 1.47 -8.78
C LEU A 77 4.24 1.49 -7.59
N LEU A 78 4.94 2.61 -7.39
CA LEU A 78 6.03 2.68 -6.42
C LEU A 78 5.50 2.68 -4.98
N LEU A 79 4.45 3.46 -4.68
CA LEU A 79 3.95 3.60 -3.32
C LEU A 79 2.94 2.51 -2.94
N PRO A 80 1.65 2.56 -3.35
CA PRO A 80 0.66 1.61 -2.85
C PRO A 80 0.85 0.18 -3.35
N VAL A 81 1.48 -0.06 -4.51
CA VAL A 81 1.74 -1.43 -4.99
C VAL A 81 3.02 -2.01 -4.41
N LEU A 82 4.19 -1.40 -4.65
CA LEU A 82 5.47 -1.99 -4.27
C LEU A 82 5.82 -1.74 -2.80
N ALA A 83 5.93 -0.47 -2.37
CA ALA A 83 6.35 -0.16 -1.01
C ALA A 83 5.34 -0.59 0.06
N ILE A 84 4.05 -0.35 -0.19
CA ILE A 84 3.01 -0.64 0.81
C ILE A 84 2.40 -2.02 0.58
N GLY A 85 1.81 -2.27 -0.59
CA GLY A 85 1.06 -3.50 -0.82
C GLY A 85 1.95 -4.75 -0.72
N LEU A 86 3.06 -4.76 -1.45
CA LEU A 86 3.96 -5.90 -1.49
C LEU A 86 4.87 -5.96 -0.27
N TYR A 87 5.58 -4.88 0.05
CA TYR A 87 6.54 -4.91 1.15
C TYR A 87 5.86 -4.85 2.53
N GLU A 88 5.09 -3.81 2.86
CA GLU A 88 4.41 -3.75 4.16
C GLU A 88 3.33 -4.84 4.29
N GLY A 89 2.36 -4.89 3.38
CA GLY A 89 1.23 -5.82 3.49
C GLY A 89 1.65 -7.29 3.33
N VAL A 90 2.22 -7.65 2.18
CA VAL A 90 2.52 -9.06 1.89
C VAL A 90 3.73 -9.56 2.67
N TYR A 91 4.86 -8.86 2.66
CA TYR A 91 6.08 -9.34 3.33
C TYR A 91 6.05 -9.12 4.85
N ASN A 92 5.75 -7.90 5.33
CA ASN A 92 5.85 -7.56 6.76
C ASN A 92 4.67 -8.02 7.62
N HIS A 93 3.53 -8.36 7.00
CA HIS A 93 2.36 -8.82 7.74
C HIS A 93 1.95 -10.23 7.32
N LEU A 94 1.48 -10.43 6.08
CA LEU A 94 0.94 -11.73 5.68
C LEU A 94 1.97 -12.86 5.77
N LEU A 95 3.14 -12.70 5.12
CA LEU A 95 4.19 -13.72 5.14
C LEU A 95 4.78 -13.86 6.54
N LYS A 96 5.07 -12.73 7.22
CA LYS A 96 5.57 -12.72 8.60
C LYS A 96 4.67 -13.53 9.53
N ASP A 97 3.37 -13.30 9.51
CA ASP A 97 2.39 -13.99 10.36
C ASP A 97 2.31 -15.47 10.02
N CYS A 98 2.24 -15.81 8.72
CA CYS A 98 2.26 -17.21 8.28
C CYS A 98 3.51 -17.96 8.76
N LEU A 99 4.69 -17.33 8.70
CA LEU A 99 5.93 -17.94 9.16
C LEU A 99 5.97 -18.06 10.68
N TYR A 100 5.56 -17.02 11.41
CA TYR A 100 5.52 -17.01 12.87
C TYR A 100 4.61 -18.12 13.40
N TYR A 101 3.35 -18.17 12.95
CA TYR A 101 2.40 -19.18 13.36
C TYR A 101 2.67 -20.56 12.74
N GLY A 102 3.41 -20.60 11.63
CA GLY A 102 3.95 -21.82 11.03
C GLY A 102 5.10 -22.45 11.80
N GLY A 103 5.60 -21.80 12.86
CA GLY A 103 6.57 -22.38 13.77
C GLY A 103 8.03 -22.33 13.28
N ILE A 104 8.40 -21.34 12.45
CA ILE A 104 9.81 -21.15 12.12
C ILE A 104 10.63 -20.85 13.38
N SER A 105 11.93 -21.19 13.37
CA SER A 105 12.78 -20.97 14.54
C SER A 105 12.86 -19.48 14.90
N PRO A 106 12.96 -19.10 16.20
CA PRO A 106 13.10 -17.71 16.60
C PRO A 106 14.29 -17.01 15.94
N ALA A 107 15.42 -17.70 15.79
CA ALA A 107 16.60 -17.16 15.12
C ALA A 107 16.34 -16.86 13.63
N THR A 108 15.62 -17.75 12.92
CA THR A 108 15.22 -17.50 11.53
C THR A 108 14.24 -16.33 11.44
N PHE A 109 13.27 -16.25 12.36
CA PHE A 109 12.30 -15.17 12.40
C PHE A 109 12.98 -13.81 12.61
N ASP A 110 13.82 -13.70 13.64
CA ASP A 110 14.49 -12.45 14.01
C ASP A 110 15.53 -12.02 12.95
N ASN A 111 16.07 -12.95 12.15
CA ASN A 111 16.92 -12.62 11.00
C ASN A 111 16.12 -12.02 9.82
N MET A 112 14.90 -12.50 9.57
CA MET A 112 14.03 -12.01 8.49
C MET A 112 13.29 -10.73 8.87
N PHE A 113 12.91 -10.62 10.15
CA PHE A 113 12.09 -9.55 10.72
C PHE A 113 12.78 -8.95 11.97
N PRO A 114 13.94 -8.29 11.82
CA PRO A 114 14.73 -7.81 12.96
C PRO A 114 14.06 -6.66 13.74
N PRO A 115 13.97 -6.76 15.08
CA PRO A 115 13.52 -5.64 15.91
C PRO A 115 14.53 -4.46 15.84
N PRO A 116 14.10 -3.21 16.10
CA PRO A 116 12.75 -2.78 16.48
C PRO A 116 11.86 -2.40 15.28
N MET A 117 12.34 -2.64 14.06
CA MET A 117 11.58 -2.29 12.86
C MET A 117 10.32 -3.15 12.75
N TYR A 118 10.45 -4.45 13.05
CA TYR A 118 9.37 -5.42 13.01
C TYR A 118 8.95 -5.84 14.41
N GLU A 119 7.64 -5.92 14.62
CA GLU A 119 7.05 -6.51 15.83
C GLU A 119 6.66 -7.96 15.55
N LYS A 120 6.80 -8.80 16.57
CA LYS A 120 6.19 -10.13 16.58
C LYS A 120 4.66 -9.99 16.56
N PRO A 121 3.90 -10.96 16.01
CA PRO A 121 2.44 -10.90 15.92
C PRO A 121 1.77 -10.99 17.30
N ASN A 122 1.77 -9.89 18.05
CA ASN A 122 1.31 -9.82 19.45
C ASN A 122 0.09 -8.89 19.63
N ASN A 123 -0.33 -8.17 18.59
CA ASN A 123 -1.53 -7.34 18.60
C ASN A 123 -2.40 -7.62 17.37
N PHE A 124 -3.59 -8.19 17.61
CA PHE A 124 -4.51 -8.59 16.55
C PHE A 124 -4.92 -7.45 15.60
N LEU A 125 -5.20 -6.25 16.12
CA LEU A 125 -5.67 -5.14 15.29
C LEU A 125 -4.54 -4.58 14.40
N PHE A 126 -3.32 -4.52 14.93
CA PHE A 126 -2.15 -4.13 14.16
C PHE A 126 -1.90 -5.10 13.00
N GLU A 127 -1.89 -6.41 13.28
CA GLU A 127 -1.67 -7.41 12.23
C GLU A 127 -2.84 -7.49 11.25
N LEU A 128 -4.09 -7.41 11.71
CA LEU A 128 -5.27 -7.42 10.84
C LEU A 128 -5.23 -6.27 9.83
N THR A 129 -4.90 -5.06 10.27
CA THR A 129 -4.81 -3.89 9.38
C THR A 129 -3.65 -4.03 8.39
N GLY A 130 -2.52 -4.60 8.81
CA GLY A 130 -1.39 -4.91 7.96
C GLY A 130 -1.69 -5.98 6.90
N VAL A 131 -2.27 -7.11 7.30
CA VAL A 131 -2.73 -8.18 6.40
C VAL A 131 -3.80 -7.67 5.43
N THR A 132 -4.66 -6.73 5.85
CA THR A 132 -5.65 -6.11 4.97
C THR A 132 -4.97 -5.34 3.82
N GLN A 133 -3.80 -4.73 4.04
CA GLN A 133 -3.01 -4.14 2.94
C GLN A 133 -2.60 -5.21 1.93
N ALA A 134 -2.20 -6.41 2.36
CA ALA A 134 -1.89 -7.53 1.47
C ALA A 134 -3.09 -7.92 0.59
N PHE A 135 -4.29 -7.96 1.16
CA PHE A 135 -5.50 -8.27 0.39
C PHE A 135 -5.89 -7.17 -0.61
N LEU A 136 -5.62 -5.90 -0.30
CA LEU A 136 -5.80 -4.79 -1.24
C LEU A 136 -4.76 -4.80 -2.36
N PHE A 137 -3.55 -5.31 -2.11
CA PHE A 137 -2.47 -5.38 -3.10
C PHE A 137 -2.88 -6.17 -4.35
N PHE A 138 -3.46 -7.36 -4.20
CA PHE A 138 -3.79 -8.22 -5.35
C PHE A 138 -4.74 -7.55 -6.38
N PRO A 139 -5.93 -7.03 -6.01
CA PRO A 139 -6.81 -6.37 -6.97
C PRO A 139 -6.24 -5.04 -7.48
N LEU A 140 -5.42 -4.35 -6.69
CA LEU A 140 -4.74 -3.11 -7.11
C LEU A 140 -3.69 -3.40 -8.18
N ALA A 141 -2.78 -4.34 -7.93
CA ALA A 141 -1.73 -4.74 -8.87
C ALA A 141 -2.33 -5.27 -10.18
N ALA A 142 -3.35 -6.14 -10.09
CA ALA A 142 -4.06 -6.63 -11.27
C ALA A 142 -4.79 -5.50 -12.03
N GLY A 143 -5.35 -4.53 -11.31
CA GLY A 143 -5.99 -3.35 -11.89
C GLY A 143 -5.00 -2.47 -12.64
N LEU A 144 -3.84 -2.19 -12.04
CA LEU A 144 -2.78 -1.39 -12.64
C LEU A 144 -2.18 -2.07 -13.86
N ALA A 145 -1.95 -3.39 -13.81
CA ALA A 145 -1.45 -4.16 -14.95
C ALA A 145 -2.43 -4.13 -16.14
N ARG A 146 -3.75 -4.20 -15.90
CA ARG A 146 -4.76 -4.00 -16.95
C ARG A 146 -4.75 -2.58 -17.49
N PHE A 147 -4.68 -1.59 -16.61
CA PHE A 147 -4.62 -0.18 -17.02
C PHE A 147 -3.40 0.12 -17.90
N LEU A 148 -2.24 -0.48 -17.60
CA LEU A 148 -1.02 -0.38 -18.41
C LEU A 148 -1.19 -0.95 -19.82
N LYS A 149 -1.89 -2.09 -19.96
CA LYS A 149 -2.19 -2.69 -21.26
C LYS A 149 -3.18 -1.85 -22.08
N ASP A 150 -4.08 -1.12 -21.43
CA ASP A 150 -5.06 -0.25 -22.11
C ASP A 150 -4.44 1.06 -22.63
N VAL A 151 -3.19 1.38 -22.26
CA VAL A 151 -2.54 2.66 -22.56
C VAL A 151 -1.20 2.55 -23.30
N GLY A 152 -0.66 1.33 -23.42
CA GLY A 152 0.45 1.01 -24.33
C GLY A 152 -0.09 0.63 -25.70
#